data_AF-A0A1Q4HS58-F1
#
_entry.id   AF-A0A1Q4HS58-F1
#
_cell.length_a   1.000
_cell.length_b   1.000
_cell.length_c   1.000
_cell.angle_alpha   90.00
_cell.angle_beta   90.00
_cell.angle_gamma   90.00
#
_symmetry.space_group_name_H-M   'P 1'
#
loop_
_entity.id
_entity.type
_entity.pdbx_description
1 polymer ?
#
loop_
_entity_poly.entity_id
_entity_poly.type
_entity_poly.pdbx_seq_one_letter_code
_entity_poly.pdbx_strand_id
1 'polypeptide(L)'
;MLTIDTPRVVKTYRKGVSLSPINTGNARRRPARRGAATFVPYAQWLDTGWTSEATALGTPARRRSHAPVELTIADPIPDIGRYIVDVTPLHPGEHFNGA
;
A
#
# COMPACT_ATOMS: atom_id res chain seq x y z
N MET A 1 -15.23 -10.81 6.09
CA MET A 1 -13.94 -10.13 6.30
C MET A 1 -12.81 -11.13 6.20
N LEU A 2 -11.69 -10.75 5.59
CA LEU A 2 -10.48 -11.56 5.51
C LEU A 2 -9.35 -10.83 6.22
N THR A 3 -8.62 -11.54 7.09
CA THR A 3 -7.37 -11.05 7.68
C THR A 3 -6.21 -11.71 6.96
N ILE A 4 -5.25 -10.92 6.49
CA ILE A 4 -4.13 -11.37 5.66
C ILE A 4 -2.81 -11.18 6.40
N ASP A 5 -1.93 -12.19 6.34
CA ASP A 5 -0.53 -12.11 6.75
C ASP A 5 0.27 -11.26 5.75
N THR A 6 0.11 -9.94 5.86
CA THR A 6 0.79 -8.96 5.01
C THR A 6 2.32 -9.11 5.03
N PRO A 7 3.00 -9.32 6.18
CA PRO A 7 4.44 -9.57 6.19
C PRO A 7 4.86 -10.75 5.29
N ARG A 8 4.13 -11.87 5.33
CA ARG A 8 4.44 -13.03 4.50
C ARG A 8 4.12 -12.81 3.02
N VAL A 9 3.06 -12.07 2.70
CA VAL A 9 2.76 -11.64 1.32
C VAL A 9 3.90 -10.77 0.79
N VAL A 10 4.28 -9.71 1.50
CA VAL A 10 5.35 -8.78 1.10
C VAL A 10 6.68 -9.51 0.93
N LYS A 11 7.01 -10.43 1.84
CA LYS A 11 8.23 -11.24 1.72
C LYS A 11 8.25 -12.08 0.43
N THR A 12 7.11 -12.64 0.03
CA THR A 12 7.00 -13.49 -1.17
C THR A 12 6.98 -12.66 -2.45
N TYR A 13 6.18 -11.59 -2.48
CA TYR A 13 5.89 -10.78 -3.66
C TYR A 13 6.74 -9.51 -3.77
N ARG A 14 7.79 -9.38 -2.96
CA ARG A 14 8.59 -8.15 -2.77
C ARG A 14 8.93 -7.36 -4.05
N LYS A 15 9.13 -8.05 -5.18
CA LYS A 15 9.49 -7.44 -6.47
C LYS A 15 8.35 -6.63 -7.09
N GLY A 16 7.11 -7.03 -6.86
CA GLY A 16 5.91 -6.35 -7.36
C GLY A 16 5.28 -5.41 -6.34
N VAL A 17 5.86 -5.28 -5.13
CA VAL A 17 5.34 -4.41 -4.07
C VAL A 17 5.72 -2.96 -4.36
N SER A 18 4.72 -2.09 -4.30
CA SER A 18 4.89 -0.63 -4.31
C SER A 18 4.18 -0.02 -3.11
N LEU A 19 4.69 1.13 -2.66
CA LEU A 19 4.19 1.88 -1.51
C LEU A 19 3.71 3.25 -1.96
N SER A 20 2.65 3.74 -1.33
CA SER A 20 2.16 5.10 -1.53
C SER A 20 2.08 5.85 -0.19
N PRO A 21 2.45 7.15 -0.16
CA PRO A 21 2.36 7.98 1.04
C PRO A 21 0.92 8.48 1.29
N ILE A 22 -0.02 8.15 0.41
CA ILE A 22 -1.43 8.51 0.52
C ILE A 22 -2.30 7.29 0.24
N ASN A 23 -3.51 7.26 0.82
CA ASN A 23 -4.55 6.35 0.36
C ASN A 23 -5.10 6.88 -0.98
N THR A 24 -4.73 6.24 -2.08
CA THR A 24 -5.05 6.67 -3.44
C THR A 24 -6.54 6.57 -3.76
N GLY A 25 -7.27 5.69 -3.06
CA GLY A 25 -8.72 5.56 -3.14
C GLY A 25 -9.51 6.64 -2.37
N ASN A 26 -8.87 7.37 -1.46
CA ASN A 26 -9.54 8.38 -0.64
C ASN A 26 -9.44 9.78 -1.25
N ALA A 27 -10.47 10.19 -2.01
CA ALA A 27 -10.47 11.44 -2.78
C ALA A 27 -11.15 12.64 -2.08
N ARG A 28 -11.47 12.57 -0.78
CA ARG A 28 -12.47 13.46 -0.16
C ARG A 28 -12.08 14.92 0.06
N ARG A 29 -10.80 15.27 0.26
CA ARG A 29 -10.39 16.67 0.52
C ARG A 29 -9.03 16.97 -0.11
N ARG A 30 -9.02 17.87 -1.10
CA ARG A 30 -7.85 18.29 -1.92
C ARG A 30 -7.27 17.16 -2.75
N PRO A 31 -7.47 17.17 -4.09
CA PRO A 31 -6.85 16.20 -4.97
C PRO A 31 -5.33 16.27 -4.80
N ALA A 32 -4.72 15.25 -4.19
CA ALA A 32 -3.27 15.10 -4.24
C ALA A 32 -2.86 14.94 -5.71
N ARG A 33 -1.74 15.57 -6.10
CA ARG A 33 -1.09 15.25 -7.37
C ARG A 33 -0.75 13.76 -7.33
N ARG A 34 -1.35 12.99 -8.23
CA ARG A 34 -1.27 11.53 -8.27
C ARG A 34 -0.93 11.06 -9.68
N GLY A 35 -0.20 9.96 -9.77
CA GLY A 35 0.20 9.32 -11.02
C GLY A 35 1.02 8.06 -10.73
N ALA A 36 1.58 7.43 -11.76
CA ALA A 36 2.41 6.22 -11.58
C ALA A 36 3.54 6.44 -10.56
N ALA A 37 4.14 7.63 -10.54
CA ALA A 37 5.19 8.02 -9.59
C ALA A 37 4.75 8.07 -8.11
N THR A 38 3.45 8.08 -7.81
CA THR A 38 2.94 7.98 -6.43
C THR A 38 3.21 6.61 -5.82
N PHE A 39 3.37 5.57 -6.66
CA PHE A 39 3.67 4.22 -6.24
C PHE A 39 5.19 3.99 -6.34
N VAL A 40 5.88 4.06 -5.21
CA VAL A 40 7.33 3.82 -5.14
C VAL A 40 7.58 2.33 -4.92
N PRO A 41 8.35 1.65 -5.79
CA PRO A 41 8.74 0.26 -5.58
C PRO A 41 9.37 0.06 -4.19
N TYR A 42 8.99 -1.01 -3.49
CA TYR A 42 9.39 -1.25 -2.10
C TYR A 42 10.91 -1.23 -1.90
N ALA A 43 11.67 -1.85 -2.82
CA ALA A 43 13.13 -1.85 -2.78
C ALA A 43 13.72 -0.45 -2.91
N GLN A 44 13.13 0.40 -3.77
CA GLN A 44 13.58 1.77 -3.96
C GLN A 44 13.23 2.65 -2.75
N TRP A 45 12.07 2.41 -2.12
CA TRP A 45 11.66 3.13 -0.92
C TRP A 45 12.57 2.81 0.28
N LEU A 46 13.02 1.56 0.44
CA LEU A 46 13.97 1.19 1.49
C LEU A 46 15.29 1.97 1.37
N ASP A 47 15.77 2.14 0.14
CA ASP A 47 17.03 2.84 -0.17
C ASP A 47 16.88 4.36 -0.05
N THR A 48 15.90 4.93 -0.76
CA THR A 48 15.81 6.38 -1.00
C THR A 48 14.66 7.08 -0.26
N GLY A 49 13.80 6.32 0.43
CA GLY A 49 12.56 6.82 0.99
C GLY A 49 11.62 7.37 -0.08
N TRP A 50 11.09 8.57 0.15
CA TRP A 50 10.18 9.25 -0.78
C TRP A 50 10.87 10.13 -1.81
N THR A 51 12.21 10.12 -1.87
CA THR A 51 12.98 10.98 -2.77
C THR A 51 12.63 10.71 -4.23
N SER A 52 12.46 9.45 -4.63
CA SER A 52 12.12 9.07 -6.00
C SER A 52 10.77 9.62 -6.46
N GLU A 53 9.73 9.54 -5.62
CA GLU A 53 8.42 10.12 -5.88
C GLU A 53 8.50 11.65 -5.97
N ALA A 54 9.23 12.27 -5.04
CA ALA A 54 9.35 13.71 -4.98
C ALA A 54 10.04 14.30 -6.22
N THR A 55 11.13 13.66 -6.68
CA THR A 55 11.81 14.01 -7.92
C THR A 55 10.89 13.86 -9.13
N ALA A 56 10.16 12.75 -9.22
CA ALA A 56 9.28 12.48 -10.37
C ALA A 56 8.05 13.40 -10.42
N LEU A 57 7.53 13.83 -9.26
CA LEU A 57 6.36 14.74 -9.16
C LEU A 57 6.74 16.22 -9.09
N GLY A 58 8.03 16.55 -9.02
CA GLY A 58 8.53 17.92 -8.86
C GLY A 58 8.06 18.57 -7.55
N THR A 59 7.98 17.79 -6.47
CA THR A 59 7.55 18.23 -5.13
C THR A 59 8.68 18.10 -4.12
N PRO A 60 8.64 18.82 -2.98
CA PRO A 60 9.58 18.59 -1.89
C PRO A 60 9.50 17.15 -1.37
N ALA A 61 10.65 16.54 -1.09
CA ALA A 61 10.70 15.19 -0.53
C ALA A 61 10.04 15.14 0.85
N ARG A 62 9.22 14.11 1.08
CA ARG A 62 8.71 13.82 2.42
C ARG A 62 9.86 13.38 3.32
N ARG A 63 9.72 13.62 4.62
CA ARG A 63 10.66 13.09 5.62
C ARG A 63 10.74 11.58 5.49
N ARG A 64 11.93 10.99 5.69
CA ARG A 64 12.12 9.54 5.67
C ARG A 64 11.25 8.80 6.70
N SER A 65 10.92 9.46 7.82
CA SER A 65 10.02 8.92 8.85
C SER A 65 8.53 8.92 8.48
N HIS A 66 8.15 9.51 7.34
CA HIS A 66 6.77 9.47 6.88
C HIS A 66 6.45 8.03 6.47
N ALA A 67 5.62 7.34 7.27
CA ALA A 67 5.28 5.95 7.05
C ALA A 67 4.40 5.77 5.78
N PRO A 68 4.56 4.67 5.04
CA PRO A 68 3.63 4.33 3.96
C PRO A 68 2.20 4.24 4.47
N VAL A 69 1.24 4.71 3.68
CA VAL A 69 -0.19 4.70 4.01
C VAL A 69 -0.93 3.63 3.21
N GLU A 70 -0.38 3.24 2.06
CA GLU A 70 -0.94 2.20 1.19
C GLU A 70 0.18 1.33 0.62
N LEU A 71 -0.15 0.04 0.46
CA LEU A 71 0.70 -0.97 -0.17
C LEU A 71 -0.08 -1.60 -1.33
N THR A 72 0.55 -1.69 -2.49
CA THR A 72 -0.01 -2.33 -3.67
C THR A 72 0.94 -3.40 -4.20
N ILE A 73 0.36 -4.42 -4.84
CA ILE A 73 1.11 -5.44 -5.56
C ILE A 73 0.61 -5.40 -7.00
N ALA A 74 1.52 -5.17 -7.94
CA ALA A 74 1.17 -4.93 -9.35
C ALA A 74 0.63 -6.18 -10.05
N ASP A 75 1.16 -7.35 -9.69
CA ASP A 75 0.82 -8.63 -10.32
C ASP A 75 -0.26 -9.39 -9.53
N PRO A 76 -1.02 -10.29 -10.20
CA PRO A 76 -1.94 -11.19 -9.50
C PRO A 76 -1.24 -12.04 -8.43
N ILE A 77 -1.97 -12.31 -7.34
CA ILE A 77 -1.55 -13.21 -6.26
C ILE A 77 -2.43 -14.48 -6.35
N PRO A 78 -2.08 -15.45 -7.23
CA PRO A 78 -2.95 -16.59 -7.52
C PRO A 78 -3.18 -17.51 -6.32
N ASP A 79 -2.25 -17.54 -5.35
CA ASP A 79 -2.35 -18.34 -4.13
C ASP A 79 -2.62 -17.47 -2.88
N ILE A 80 -3.33 -16.35 -3.04
CA ILE A 80 -3.67 -15.42 -1.95
C ILE A 80 -4.30 -16.12 -0.74
N GLY A 81 -5.05 -17.22 -0.98
CA GLY A 81 -5.66 -18.03 0.07
C GLY A 81 -4.68 -18.58 1.10
N ARG A 82 -3.41 -18.80 0.74
CA ARG A 82 -2.37 -19.29 1.66
C ARG A 82 -1.93 -18.25 2.70
N TYR A 83 -2.29 -17.00 2.49
CA TYR A 83 -1.92 -15.87 3.34
C TYR A 83 -3.09 -15.39 4.20
N ILE A 84 -4.28 -15.98 4.05
CA ILE A 84 -5.43 -15.70 4.91
C ILE A 84 -5.18 -16.36 6.27
N VAL A 85 -5.20 -15.57 7.34
CA VAL A 85 -5.01 -16.04 8.72
C VAL A 85 -6.31 -16.10 9.51
N ASP A 86 -7.33 -15.37 9.07
CA ASP A 86 -8.66 -15.44 9.66
C ASP A 86 -9.75 -15.06 8.64
N VAL A 87 -10.92 -15.65 8.82
CA VAL A 87 -12.12 -15.40 8.02
C VAL A 87 -13.30 -15.20 8.95
N THR A 88 -13.77 -13.95 9.05
CA THR A 88 -14.98 -13.63 9.79
C THR A 88 -16.14 -13.42 8.80
N PRO A 89 -17.20 -14.24 8.83
CA PRO A 89 -18.42 -13.96 8.08
C PRO A 89 -18.97 -12.59 8.48
N LEU A 90 -19.49 -11.83 7.51
CA LEU A 90 -20.22 -10.59 7.79
C LEU A 90 -21.69 -10.83 7.46
N HIS A 91 -22.57 -10.51 8.38
CA HIS A 91 -24.01 -10.51 8.13
C HIS A 91 -24.44 -9.19 7.47
N PRO A 92 -25.57 -9.18 6.73
CA PRO A 92 -26.10 -7.95 6.16
C PRO A 92 -26.30 -6.88 7.23
N GLY A 93 -25.73 -5.69 7.00
CA GLY A 93 -25.80 -4.56 7.94
C GLY A 93 -24.69 -4.52 8.99
N GLU A 94 -23.84 -5.52 9.09
CA GLU A 94 -22.67 -5.46 9.97
C GLU A 94 -21.57 -4.60 9.36
N HIS A 95 -21.02 -3.71 10.19
CA HIS A 95 -19.84 -2.92 9.87
C HIS A 95 -18.60 -3.54 10.49
N PHE A 96 -17.50 -3.45 9.77
CA PHE A 96 -16.19 -3.77 10.32
C PHE A 96 -15.77 -2.67 11.32
N ASN A 97 -15.63 -3.03 12.59
CA ASN A 97 -14.95 -2.21 13.58
C ASN A 97 -13.47 -2.59 13.57
N GLY A 98 -12.64 -1.79 12.90
CA GLY A 98 -11.19 -1.99 12.90
C GLY A 98 -10.59 -1.76 14.29
N ALA A 99 -9.69 -2.66 14.68
CA ALA A 99 -8.76 -2.48 15.81
C ALA A 99 -7.55 -1.63 15.39
#